data_AF-A0A849WSU4-F1
#
_entry.id   AF-A0A849WSU4-F1
#
_cell.length_a   1.000
_cell.length_b   1.000
_cell.length_c   1.000
_cell.angle_alpha   90.00
_cell.angle_beta   90.00
_cell.angle_gamma   90.00
#
_symmetry.space_group_name_H-M   'P 1'
#
loop_
_entity.id
_entity.type
_entity.pdbx_description
1 polymer ?
#
loop_
_entity_poly.entity_id
_entity_poly.type
_entity_poly.pdbx_seq_one_letter_code
_entity_poly.pdbx_strand_id
1 'polypeptide(L)'
;MSFNYDKHKNHSDDGHFWTSYSDLFLGLSTIFLLLYVTSSLRTGTNGMKQQVDNQNLKMEVQDLKAQLKMYDSIKKDYLKKEADSSEEKSYQELMDKLVLLKEEAKDEKEKLRQAFNENSKKEQALNQYQQMVRNMINANVLSKTKIKKRDDIIEEQDDTIDSQDEQISKLNQDVENKKKLIEEGEVKIAKIQENLENKMDALKEALKNKEITKQAYEKRMAQLKQDNQSKIDQLNEANQSYQQELNQTQQKLGKLSTDLAQTQAELSNKAGEASALKNKLNNVEGEYNQKIGDLKKQYALEKERDRKAFDDELGKHKLGAAERAKKEAEFKARAAQKEKEMQDRIAGLSNDLHSKDKELKKALEERDLRKDVAKEIKKGFEKAGIKADIDLQTGEVMLDFGDSYFETGSSKLNGDMKAILEKAMPVYAKSLFGNNKVKDKISAVEIVGFASPTYKGKYVDPNSSARKDKQALKYNMDLSYQRAKSIFNHIIDDKSMEFDHQKDMFPVMKVSGRSFLEVMKVKNVPQGKDFCSINDCKKSQRVIIRFGMDGKK
;
A
#
# COMPACT_ATOMS: atom_id res chain seq x y z
N MET A 1 -62.89 40.52 -23.79
CA MET A 1 -61.72 41.41 -23.93
C MET A 1 -60.56 40.61 -24.48
N SER A 2 -60.19 40.86 -25.73
CA SER A 2 -59.03 40.30 -26.40
C SER A 2 -57.79 41.10 -26.03
N PHE A 3 -56.75 40.45 -25.50
CA PHE A 3 -55.39 40.97 -25.55
C PHE A 3 -54.39 39.86 -25.82
N ASN A 4 -53.52 40.19 -26.76
CA ASN A 4 -52.48 39.43 -27.41
C ASN A 4 -51.28 39.21 -26.46
N TYR A 5 -50.55 38.11 -26.64
CA TYR A 5 -49.16 37.99 -26.19
C TYR A 5 -48.35 37.27 -27.26
N ASP A 6 -47.66 38.06 -28.08
CA ASP A 6 -46.50 37.65 -28.85
C ASP A 6 -45.40 37.09 -27.92
N LYS A 7 -44.78 35.97 -28.30
CA LYS A 7 -43.31 35.84 -28.42
C LYS A 7 -42.86 34.42 -28.77
N HIS A 8 -42.15 34.35 -29.90
CA HIS A 8 -41.04 33.45 -30.26
C HIS A 8 -41.09 31.96 -29.84
N LYS A 9 -40.98 31.08 -30.84
CA LYS A 9 -39.94 30.04 -30.86
C LYS A 9 -39.77 29.41 -32.25
N ASN A 10 -38.69 29.79 -32.92
CA ASN A 10 -37.94 28.85 -33.74
C ASN A 10 -37.40 27.77 -32.80
N HIS A 11 -37.71 26.50 -33.05
CA HIS A 11 -36.87 25.37 -32.63
C HIS A 11 -37.17 24.13 -33.48
N SER A 12 -36.33 23.99 -34.53
CA SER A 12 -35.51 22.82 -34.84
C SER A 12 -35.81 21.50 -34.12
N ASP A 13 -36.14 20.47 -34.91
CA ASP A 13 -35.75 19.05 -34.83
C ASP A 13 -35.22 18.51 -33.50
N ASP A 14 -36.12 18.09 -32.61
CA ASP A 14 -35.81 17.25 -31.44
C ASP A 14 -36.57 15.90 -31.45
N GLY A 15 -37.11 15.50 -32.62
CA GLY A 15 -37.85 14.23 -32.78
C GLY A 15 -36.98 12.99 -33.07
N HIS A 16 -35.74 13.19 -33.51
CA HIS A 16 -34.91 12.10 -34.06
C HIS A 16 -33.90 11.49 -33.07
N PHE A 17 -33.57 12.16 -31.97
CA PHE A 17 -32.51 11.70 -31.06
C PHE A 17 -32.98 10.62 -30.07
N TRP A 18 -34.18 10.78 -29.50
CA TRP A 18 -34.75 9.82 -28.53
C TRP A 18 -35.22 8.52 -29.18
N THR A 19 -35.72 8.59 -30.40
CA THR A 19 -36.07 7.43 -31.22
C THR A 19 -34.82 6.64 -31.61
N SER A 20 -33.74 7.32 -32.04
CA SER A 20 -32.50 6.64 -32.44
C SER A 20 -31.76 5.96 -31.28
N TYR A 21 -31.71 6.57 -30.08
CA TYR A 21 -31.10 5.92 -28.90
C TYR A 21 -31.98 4.80 -28.33
N SER A 22 -33.31 4.93 -28.43
CA SER A 22 -34.22 3.85 -28.04
C SER A 22 -34.10 2.67 -29.01
N ASP A 23 -33.98 2.91 -30.32
CA ASP A 23 -33.74 1.85 -31.31
C ASP A 23 -32.36 1.20 -31.17
N LEU A 24 -31.32 1.97 -30.85
CA LEU A 24 -29.99 1.42 -30.61
C LEU A 24 -29.96 0.57 -29.32
N PHE A 25 -30.62 1.02 -28.25
CA PHE A 25 -30.73 0.27 -27.00
C PHE A 25 -31.62 -0.97 -27.16
N LEU A 26 -32.71 -0.88 -27.94
CA LEU A 26 -33.58 -2.01 -28.25
C LEU A 26 -32.86 -3.01 -29.17
N GLY A 27 -32.04 -2.54 -30.11
CA GLY A 27 -31.13 -3.35 -30.93
C GLY A 27 -30.06 -4.07 -30.11
N LEU A 28 -29.39 -3.37 -29.19
CA LEU A 28 -28.39 -3.97 -28.30
C LEU A 28 -29.03 -4.95 -27.31
N SER A 29 -30.20 -4.62 -26.77
CA SER A 29 -30.94 -5.49 -25.85
C SER A 29 -31.50 -6.72 -26.55
N THR A 30 -31.95 -6.60 -27.80
CA THR A 30 -32.39 -7.76 -28.60
C THR A 30 -31.22 -8.65 -29.01
N ILE A 31 -30.06 -8.09 -29.35
CA ILE A 31 -28.84 -8.87 -29.59
C ILE A 31 -28.38 -9.59 -28.31
N PHE A 32 -28.42 -8.91 -27.16
CA PHE A 32 -28.04 -9.51 -25.88
C PHE A 32 -29.02 -10.60 -25.43
N LEU A 33 -30.33 -10.39 -25.63
CA LEU A 33 -31.35 -11.42 -25.41
C LEU A 33 -31.19 -12.58 -26.40
N LEU A 34 -30.89 -12.34 -27.68
CA LEU A 34 -30.62 -13.38 -28.65
C LEU A 34 -29.36 -14.18 -28.30
N LEU A 35 -28.29 -13.53 -27.84
CA LEU A 35 -27.08 -14.22 -27.39
C LEU A 35 -27.32 -15.00 -26.10
N TYR A 36 -28.08 -14.45 -25.16
CA TYR A 36 -28.47 -15.14 -23.93
C TYR A 36 -29.39 -16.34 -24.22
N VAL A 37 -30.39 -16.18 -25.08
CA VAL A 37 -31.32 -17.24 -25.49
C VAL A 37 -30.62 -18.28 -26.35
N THR A 38 -29.72 -17.92 -27.26
CA THR A 38 -28.94 -18.90 -28.04
C THR A 38 -27.91 -19.62 -27.18
N SER A 39 -27.27 -18.96 -26.22
CA SER A 39 -26.37 -19.61 -25.25
C SER A 39 -27.16 -20.51 -24.29
N SER A 40 -28.32 -20.07 -23.80
CA SER A 40 -29.19 -20.83 -22.91
C SER A 40 -29.86 -22.00 -23.63
N LEU A 41 -30.31 -21.81 -24.88
CA LEU A 41 -30.76 -22.89 -25.75
C LEU A 41 -29.61 -23.83 -26.06
N ARG A 42 -28.39 -23.39 -26.41
CA ARG A 42 -27.26 -24.29 -26.69
C ARG A 42 -26.85 -25.10 -25.47
N THR A 43 -26.90 -24.51 -24.28
CA THR A 43 -26.56 -25.19 -23.01
C THR A 43 -27.70 -26.12 -22.57
N GLY A 44 -28.95 -25.70 -22.73
CA GLY A 44 -30.15 -26.50 -22.46
C GLY A 44 -30.35 -27.64 -23.46
N THR A 45 -30.13 -27.42 -24.76
CA THR A 45 -30.23 -28.44 -25.82
C THR A 45 -29.08 -29.44 -25.75
N ASN A 46 -27.89 -29.05 -25.29
CA ASN A 46 -26.81 -30.03 -25.10
C ASN A 46 -27.10 -30.95 -23.92
N GLY A 47 -27.63 -30.43 -22.81
CA GLY A 47 -28.08 -31.24 -21.67
C GLY A 47 -29.29 -32.13 -22.04
N MET A 48 -30.26 -31.57 -22.76
CA MET A 48 -31.48 -32.26 -23.15
C MET A 48 -31.25 -33.27 -24.28
N LYS A 49 -30.36 -33.00 -25.25
CA LYS A 49 -29.92 -33.96 -26.28
C LYS A 49 -29.15 -35.11 -25.65
N GLN A 50 -28.25 -34.84 -24.72
CA GLN A 50 -27.52 -35.90 -24.02
C GLN A 50 -28.43 -36.74 -23.10
N GLN A 51 -29.52 -36.17 -22.60
CA GLN A 51 -30.54 -36.87 -21.81
C GLN A 51 -31.53 -37.66 -22.69
N VAL A 52 -31.95 -37.11 -23.83
CA VAL A 52 -32.77 -37.78 -24.85
C VAL A 52 -31.98 -38.91 -25.51
N ASP A 53 -30.70 -38.71 -25.84
CA ASP A 53 -29.83 -39.77 -26.37
C ASP A 53 -29.63 -40.88 -25.33
N ASN A 54 -29.48 -40.56 -24.03
CA ASN A 54 -29.44 -41.56 -22.97
C ASN A 54 -30.78 -42.30 -22.76
N GLN A 55 -31.91 -41.61 -22.95
CA GLN A 55 -33.23 -42.23 -22.87
C GLN A 55 -33.50 -43.10 -24.11
N ASN A 56 -33.10 -42.66 -25.29
CA ASN A 56 -33.17 -43.42 -26.55
C ASN A 56 -32.26 -44.65 -26.49
N LEU A 57 -31.02 -44.51 -26.01
CA LEU A 57 -30.13 -45.66 -25.75
C LEU A 57 -30.70 -46.61 -24.70
N LYS A 58 -31.38 -46.11 -23.66
CA LYS A 58 -32.08 -46.97 -22.68
C LYS A 58 -33.29 -47.68 -23.29
N MET A 59 -34.06 -47.01 -24.16
CA MET A 59 -35.19 -47.59 -24.88
C MET A 59 -34.72 -48.62 -25.90
N GLU A 60 -33.65 -48.35 -26.67
CA GLU A 60 -33.00 -49.33 -27.55
C GLU A 60 -32.48 -50.52 -26.76
N VAL A 61 -31.83 -50.32 -25.60
CA VAL A 61 -31.34 -51.42 -24.75
C VAL A 61 -32.51 -52.22 -24.15
N GLN A 62 -33.65 -51.59 -23.87
CA GLN A 62 -34.85 -52.29 -23.40
C GLN A 62 -35.58 -53.03 -24.54
N ASP A 63 -35.66 -52.43 -25.72
CA ASP A 63 -36.24 -53.03 -26.93
C ASP A 63 -35.39 -54.20 -27.42
N LEU A 64 -34.06 -54.05 -27.50
CA LEU A 64 -33.11 -55.14 -27.74
C LEU A 64 -33.23 -56.25 -26.68
N LYS A 65 -33.50 -55.92 -25.41
CA LYS A 65 -33.78 -56.93 -24.36
C LYS A 65 -35.12 -57.64 -24.54
N ALA A 66 -36.15 -56.95 -25.02
CA ALA A 66 -37.45 -57.53 -25.32
C ALA A 66 -37.37 -58.43 -26.56
N GLN A 67 -36.68 -57.97 -27.62
CA GLN A 67 -36.34 -58.74 -28.82
C GLN A 67 -35.50 -59.97 -28.46
N LEU A 68 -34.49 -59.85 -27.58
CA LEU A 68 -33.70 -60.99 -27.08
C LEU A 68 -34.55 -61.99 -26.29
N LYS A 69 -35.54 -61.54 -25.49
CA LYS A 69 -36.47 -62.43 -24.78
C LYS A 69 -37.41 -63.18 -25.72
N MET A 70 -37.89 -62.51 -26.78
CA MET A 70 -38.72 -63.11 -27.83
C MET A 70 -37.92 -64.09 -28.68
N TYR A 71 -36.66 -63.77 -28.99
CA TYR A 71 -35.71 -64.68 -29.64
C TYR A 71 -35.40 -65.89 -28.75
N ASP A 72 -35.15 -65.70 -27.45
CA ASP A 72 -34.90 -66.81 -26.51
C ASP A 72 -36.12 -67.72 -26.31
N SER A 73 -37.36 -67.22 -26.45
CA SER A 73 -38.56 -68.05 -26.40
C SER A 73 -38.78 -68.87 -27.69
N ILE A 74 -38.57 -68.27 -28.86
CA ILE A 74 -38.66 -68.95 -30.17
C ILE A 74 -37.54 -70.02 -30.30
N LYS A 75 -36.34 -69.68 -29.81
CA LYS A 75 -35.16 -70.55 -29.75
C LYS A 75 -35.34 -71.75 -28.80
N LYS A 76 -36.00 -71.56 -27.64
CA LYS A 76 -36.32 -72.66 -26.71
C LYS A 76 -37.32 -73.67 -27.28
N ASP A 77 -38.22 -73.22 -28.15
CA ASP A 77 -39.15 -74.11 -28.86
C ASP A 77 -38.46 -74.84 -30.03
N TYR A 78 -37.54 -74.19 -30.75
CA TYR A 78 -36.77 -74.80 -31.84
C TYR A 78 -35.78 -75.88 -31.33
N LEU A 79 -35.01 -75.59 -30.27
CA LEU A 79 -34.09 -76.54 -29.62
C LEU A 79 -34.82 -77.73 -28.96
N LYS A 80 -36.13 -77.64 -28.69
CA LYS A 80 -36.94 -78.72 -28.10
C LYS A 80 -37.66 -79.62 -29.11
N LYS A 81 -37.86 -79.17 -30.35
CA LYS A 81 -38.73 -79.87 -31.32
C LYS A 81 -38.04 -80.31 -32.62
N GLU A 82 -36.95 -79.66 -33.08
CA GLU A 82 -36.43 -79.89 -34.44
C GLU A 82 -34.89 -79.83 -34.64
N ALA A 83 -34.06 -79.70 -33.59
CA ALA A 83 -32.61 -79.54 -33.75
C ALA A 83 -31.83 -80.89 -33.76
N ASP A 84 -30.81 -81.00 -34.64
CA ASP A 84 -29.86 -82.13 -34.68
C ASP A 84 -28.69 -81.93 -33.68
N SER A 85 -28.14 -83.03 -33.14
CA SER A 85 -27.19 -83.05 -32.00
C SER A 85 -25.88 -82.27 -32.23
N SER A 86 -25.54 -81.98 -33.48
CA SER A 86 -24.35 -81.21 -33.90
C SER A 86 -24.53 -79.69 -33.77
N GLU A 87 -25.75 -79.18 -33.99
CA GLU A 87 -26.05 -77.75 -33.94
C GLU A 87 -26.19 -77.25 -32.49
N GLU A 88 -26.69 -78.09 -31.58
CA GLU A 88 -26.80 -77.78 -30.15
C GLU A 88 -25.42 -77.58 -29.48
N LYS A 89 -24.41 -78.38 -29.85
CA LYS A 89 -23.03 -78.27 -29.35
C LYS A 89 -22.30 -77.03 -29.85
N SER A 90 -22.42 -76.74 -31.15
CA SER A 90 -21.82 -75.53 -31.75
C SER A 90 -22.39 -74.26 -31.14
N TYR A 91 -23.68 -74.29 -30.77
CA TYR A 91 -24.35 -73.19 -30.10
C TYR A 91 -23.91 -73.04 -28.63
N GLN A 92 -23.72 -74.13 -27.89
CA GLN A 92 -23.19 -74.10 -26.52
C GLN A 92 -21.77 -73.50 -26.47
N GLU A 93 -20.87 -73.90 -27.37
CA GLU A 93 -19.52 -73.31 -27.46
C GLU A 93 -19.54 -71.81 -27.77
N LEU A 94 -20.47 -71.37 -28.62
CA LEU A 94 -20.58 -69.95 -29.00
C LEU A 94 -21.13 -69.10 -27.84
N MET A 95 -22.04 -69.66 -27.05
CA MET A 95 -22.60 -69.01 -25.87
C MET A 95 -21.59 -68.93 -24.71
N ASP A 96 -20.78 -69.97 -24.49
CA ASP A 96 -19.71 -69.95 -23.49
C ASP A 96 -18.64 -68.90 -23.81
N LYS A 97 -18.29 -68.74 -25.09
CA LYS A 97 -17.38 -67.68 -25.55
C LYS A 97 -17.96 -66.26 -25.35
N LEU A 98 -19.28 -66.09 -25.52
CA LEU A 98 -19.95 -64.81 -25.28
C LEU A 98 -20.07 -64.46 -23.79
N VAL A 99 -20.21 -65.46 -22.91
CA VAL A 99 -20.17 -65.27 -21.45
C VAL A 99 -18.78 -64.85 -20.99
N LEU A 100 -17.72 -65.51 -21.49
CA LEU A 100 -16.32 -65.16 -21.24
C LEU A 100 -16.01 -63.71 -21.67
N LEU A 101 -16.38 -63.30 -22.88
CA LEU A 101 -16.19 -61.94 -23.37
C LEU A 101 -16.92 -60.87 -22.55
N LYS A 102 -18.10 -61.21 -22.01
CA LYS A 102 -18.89 -60.31 -21.16
C LYS A 102 -18.30 -60.16 -19.76
N GLU A 103 -17.71 -61.22 -19.22
CA GLU A 103 -16.98 -61.17 -17.95
C GLU A 103 -15.67 -60.40 -18.09
N GLU A 104 -14.89 -60.64 -19.16
CA GLU A 104 -13.66 -59.88 -19.46
C GLU A 104 -13.94 -58.37 -19.63
N ALA A 105 -14.99 -58.00 -20.37
CA ALA A 105 -15.38 -56.59 -20.53
C ALA A 105 -15.88 -55.94 -19.23
N LYS A 106 -16.42 -56.73 -18.29
CA LYS A 106 -16.86 -56.24 -16.98
C LYS A 106 -15.68 -56.02 -16.04
N ASP A 107 -14.71 -56.93 -16.04
CA ASP A 107 -13.45 -56.81 -15.33
C ASP A 107 -12.62 -55.64 -15.85
N GLU A 108 -12.55 -55.45 -17.17
CA GLU A 108 -11.83 -54.34 -17.79
C GLU A 108 -12.48 -52.98 -17.45
N LYS A 109 -13.81 -52.92 -17.43
CA LYS A 109 -14.57 -51.76 -16.97
C LYS A 109 -14.35 -51.46 -15.49
N GLU A 110 -14.27 -52.48 -14.63
CA GLU A 110 -13.98 -52.30 -13.19
C GLU A 110 -12.54 -51.82 -12.96
N LYS A 111 -11.56 -52.35 -13.69
CA LYS A 111 -10.17 -51.89 -13.68
C LYS A 111 -10.03 -50.45 -14.13
N LEU A 112 -10.69 -50.07 -15.23
CA LEU A 112 -10.73 -48.68 -15.71
C LEU A 112 -11.35 -47.73 -14.67
N ARG A 113 -12.37 -48.20 -13.94
CA ARG A 113 -13.04 -47.43 -12.89
C ARG A 113 -12.17 -47.27 -11.63
N GLN A 114 -11.40 -48.30 -11.26
CA GLN A 114 -10.40 -48.23 -10.20
C GLN A 114 -9.27 -47.28 -10.56
N ALA A 115 -8.69 -47.41 -11.77
CA ALA A 115 -7.65 -46.52 -12.28
C ALA A 115 -8.13 -45.06 -12.35
N PHE A 116 -9.39 -44.83 -12.74
CA PHE A 116 -10.00 -43.50 -12.74
C PHE A 116 -10.16 -42.92 -11.32
N ASN A 117 -10.64 -43.73 -10.36
CA ASN A 117 -10.79 -43.31 -8.97
C ASN A 117 -9.45 -43.00 -8.30
N GLU A 118 -8.40 -43.74 -8.64
CA GLU A 118 -7.04 -43.44 -8.18
C GLU A 118 -6.49 -42.15 -8.81
N ASN A 119 -6.68 -41.95 -10.11
CA ASN A 119 -6.26 -40.72 -10.77
C ASN A 119 -7.01 -39.49 -10.20
N SER A 120 -8.29 -39.64 -9.88
CA SER A 120 -9.11 -38.60 -9.24
C SER A 120 -8.63 -38.25 -7.82
N LYS A 121 -8.30 -39.24 -6.98
CA LYS A 121 -7.70 -39.01 -5.65
C LYS A 121 -6.34 -38.29 -5.76
N LYS A 122 -5.54 -38.65 -6.76
CA LYS A 122 -4.23 -38.03 -7.03
C LYS A 122 -4.36 -36.58 -7.54
N GLU A 123 -5.36 -36.29 -8.38
CA GLU A 123 -5.69 -34.92 -8.80
C GLU A 123 -6.20 -34.06 -7.63
N GLN A 124 -6.99 -34.65 -6.73
CA GLN A 124 -7.41 -34.00 -5.48
C GLN A 124 -6.21 -33.65 -4.59
N ALA A 125 -5.25 -34.56 -4.41
CA ALA A 125 -4.03 -34.30 -3.64
C ALA A 125 -3.18 -33.17 -4.25
N LEU A 126 -3.06 -33.11 -5.58
CA LEU A 126 -2.38 -32.03 -6.30
C LEU A 126 -3.09 -30.67 -6.14
N ASN A 127 -4.42 -30.66 -6.22
CA ASN A 127 -5.20 -29.43 -6.02
C ASN A 127 -5.11 -28.94 -4.56
N GLN A 128 -5.10 -29.85 -3.59
CA GLN A 128 -4.86 -29.52 -2.18
C GLN A 128 -3.47 -28.91 -1.99
N TYR A 129 -2.44 -29.45 -2.66
CA TYR A 129 -1.10 -28.88 -2.63
C TYR A 129 -1.04 -27.47 -3.22
N GLN A 130 -1.67 -27.25 -4.39
CA GLN A 130 -1.75 -25.93 -5.01
C GLN A 130 -2.46 -24.91 -4.09
N GLN A 131 -3.57 -25.31 -3.48
CA GLN A 131 -4.31 -24.45 -2.55
C GLN A 131 -3.49 -24.12 -1.30
N MET A 132 -2.76 -25.11 -0.77
CA MET A 132 -1.86 -24.92 0.36
C MET A 132 -0.76 -23.90 0.02
N VAL A 133 -0.05 -24.10 -1.10
CA VAL A 133 1.02 -23.19 -1.57
C VAL A 133 0.49 -21.77 -1.75
N ARG A 134 -0.66 -21.58 -2.39
CA ARG A 134 -1.30 -20.27 -2.54
C ARG A 134 -1.63 -19.62 -1.20
N ASN A 135 -2.23 -20.38 -0.28
CA ASN A 135 -2.58 -19.87 1.04
C ASN A 135 -1.35 -19.42 1.84
N MET A 136 -0.23 -20.14 1.72
CA MET A 136 1.02 -19.77 2.38
C MET A 136 1.73 -18.60 1.72
N ILE A 137 1.74 -18.51 0.39
CA ILE A 137 2.24 -17.31 -0.31
C ILE A 137 1.48 -16.09 0.21
N ASN A 138 0.16 -16.16 0.23
CA ASN A 138 -0.68 -15.07 0.71
C ASN A 138 -0.44 -14.76 2.19
N ALA A 139 -0.30 -15.78 3.04
CA ALA A 139 -0.01 -15.62 4.46
C ALA A 139 1.38 -15.00 4.71
N ASN A 140 2.40 -15.43 3.97
CA ASN A 140 3.78 -14.94 4.09
C ASN A 140 3.89 -13.51 3.59
N VAL A 141 3.31 -13.20 2.42
CA VAL A 141 3.25 -11.83 1.89
C VAL A 141 2.54 -10.91 2.87
N LEU A 142 1.38 -11.33 3.41
CA LEU A 142 0.63 -10.54 4.39
C LEU A 142 1.42 -10.34 5.69
N SER A 143 2.09 -11.39 6.18
CA SER A 143 2.86 -11.33 7.42
C SER A 143 4.10 -10.46 7.27
N LYS A 144 4.85 -10.60 6.16
CA LYS A 144 5.99 -9.74 5.82
C LYS A 144 5.56 -8.28 5.69
N THR A 145 4.42 -8.01 5.05
CA THR A 145 3.85 -6.66 4.95
C THR A 145 3.49 -6.09 6.33
N LYS A 146 2.86 -6.90 7.21
CA LYS A 146 2.52 -6.49 8.58
C LYS A 146 3.76 -6.21 9.42
N ILE A 147 4.79 -7.04 9.33
CA ILE A 147 6.07 -6.84 10.02
C ILE A 147 6.69 -5.53 9.54
N LYS A 148 6.80 -5.33 8.22
CA LYS A 148 7.38 -4.11 7.66
C LYS A 148 6.64 -2.84 8.02
N LYS A 149 5.30 -2.85 8.02
CA LYS A 149 4.51 -1.71 8.53
C LYS A 149 4.78 -1.42 10.00
N ARG A 150 5.07 -2.44 10.82
CA ARG A 150 5.41 -2.26 12.23
C ARG A 150 6.82 -1.73 12.41
N ASP A 151 7.78 -2.28 11.66
CA ASP A 151 9.14 -1.75 11.60
C ASP A 151 9.11 -0.26 11.19
N ASP A 152 8.20 0.12 10.28
CA ASP A 152 8.06 1.52 9.88
C ASP A 152 7.60 2.43 11.03
N ILE A 153 6.59 1.98 11.77
CA ILE A 153 6.07 2.69 12.95
C ILE A 153 7.15 2.77 14.04
N ILE A 154 7.90 1.69 14.26
CA ILE A 154 9.00 1.64 15.23
C ILE A 154 10.04 2.70 14.87
N GLU A 155 10.46 2.76 13.61
CA GLU A 155 11.47 3.73 13.16
C GLU A 155 10.99 5.19 13.19
N GLU A 156 9.70 5.43 12.99
CA GLU A 156 9.07 6.75 13.12
C GLU A 156 8.98 7.18 14.59
N GLN A 157 8.66 6.23 15.47
CA GLN A 157 8.68 6.44 16.91
C GLN A 157 10.11 6.70 17.42
N ASP A 158 11.12 6.00 16.91
CA ASP A 158 12.54 6.25 17.21
C ASP A 158 12.96 7.67 16.81
N ASP A 159 12.62 8.13 15.59
CA ASP A 159 12.90 9.51 15.18
C ASP A 159 12.18 10.54 16.09
N THR A 160 10.99 10.19 16.58
CA THR A 160 10.22 11.04 17.51
C THR A 160 10.90 11.11 18.88
N ILE A 161 11.39 9.98 19.38
CA ILE A 161 12.18 9.87 20.62
C ILE A 161 13.43 10.74 20.53
N ASP A 162 14.21 10.62 19.46
CA ASP A 162 15.40 11.45 19.23
C ASP A 162 15.07 12.95 19.28
N SER A 163 13.98 13.37 18.63
CA SER A 163 13.53 14.76 18.64
C SER A 163 13.08 15.20 20.03
N GLN A 164 12.38 14.36 20.78
CA GLN A 164 11.93 14.66 22.13
C GLN A 164 13.12 14.78 23.09
N ASP A 165 14.11 13.91 22.98
CA ASP A 165 15.36 13.98 23.76
C ASP A 165 16.13 15.27 23.49
N GLU A 166 16.24 15.70 22.23
CA GLU A 166 16.88 16.98 21.89
C GLU A 166 16.12 18.17 22.51
N GLN A 167 14.78 18.14 22.47
CA GLN A 167 13.95 19.17 23.10
C GLN A 167 14.11 19.18 24.63
N ILE A 168 14.14 18.01 25.28
CA ILE A 168 14.40 17.89 26.72
C ILE A 168 15.78 18.46 27.06
N SER A 169 16.80 18.17 26.25
CA SER A 169 18.14 18.73 26.43
C SER A 169 18.15 20.26 26.39
N LYS A 170 17.49 20.86 25.38
CA LYS A 170 17.36 22.32 25.25
C LYS A 170 16.58 22.94 26.43
N LEU A 171 15.48 22.32 26.85
CA LEU A 171 14.69 22.80 27.99
C LEU A 171 15.48 22.70 29.30
N ASN A 172 16.28 21.65 29.50
CA ASN A 172 17.17 21.53 30.66
C ASN A 172 18.22 22.64 30.68
N GLN A 173 18.81 22.97 29.52
CA GLN A 173 19.75 24.08 29.42
C GLN A 173 19.10 25.43 29.73
N ASP A 174 17.86 25.65 29.27
CA ASP A 174 17.09 26.85 29.58
C ASP A 174 16.75 26.96 31.08
N VAL A 175 16.41 25.84 31.73
CA VAL A 175 16.19 25.78 33.18
C VAL A 175 17.46 26.20 33.93
N GLU A 176 18.63 25.65 33.58
CA GLU A 176 19.89 26.01 34.23
C GLU A 176 20.30 27.47 34.00
N ASN A 177 20.11 27.99 32.78
CA ASN A 177 20.35 29.40 32.49
C ASN A 177 19.45 30.33 33.31
N LYS A 178 18.16 29.99 33.44
CA LYS A 178 17.21 30.80 34.24
C LYS A 178 17.53 30.77 35.73
N LYS A 179 17.91 29.62 36.29
CA LYS A 179 18.40 29.54 37.68
C LYS A 179 19.58 30.46 37.91
N LYS A 180 20.55 30.44 36.98
CA LYS A 180 21.74 31.30 37.06
C LYS A 180 21.39 32.79 37.00
N LEU A 181 20.45 33.19 36.13
CA LEU A 181 20.00 34.59 36.05
C LEU A 181 19.33 35.07 37.35
N ILE A 182 18.53 34.20 37.98
CA ILE A 182 17.90 34.50 39.29
C ILE A 182 18.99 34.68 40.36
N GLU A 183 19.95 33.76 40.44
CA GLU A 183 21.08 33.83 41.38
C GLU A 183 21.92 35.09 41.16
N GLU A 184 22.23 35.44 39.91
CA GLU A 184 22.94 36.69 39.57
C GLU A 184 22.14 37.93 39.99
N GLY A 185 20.81 37.91 39.86
CA GLY A 185 19.92 38.96 40.34
C GLY A 185 19.96 39.11 41.86
N GLU A 186 19.90 38.00 42.59
CA GLU A 186 19.98 37.96 44.06
C GLU A 186 21.33 38.51 44.56
N VAL A 187 22.44 38.12 43.94
CA VAL A 187 23.77 38.65 44.27
C VAL A 187 23.86 40.16 44.00
N LYS A 188 23.25 40.66 42.91
CA LYS A 188 23.21 42.11 42.63
C LYS A 188 22.39 42.86 43.68
N ILE A 189 21.26 42.31 44.11
CA ILE A 189 20.44 42.89 45.19
C ILE A 189 21.24 42.97 46.48
N ALA A 190 21.93 41.90 46.88
CA ALA A 190 22.77 41.88 48.08
C ALA A 190 23.86 42.96 48.03
N LYS A 191 24.55 43.11 46.89
CA LYS A 191 25.56 44.17 46.69
C LYS A 191 24.98 45.58 46.74
N ILE A 192 23.76 45.78 46.24
CA ILE A 192 23.08 47.09 46.32
C ILE A 192 22.75 47.42 47.77
N GLN A 193 22.25 46.43 48.54
CA GLN A 193 21.93 46.58 49.96
C GLN A 193 23.19 46.89 50.79
N GLU A 194 24.29 46.17 50.57
CA GLU A 194 25.57 46.42 51.24
C GLU A 194 26.11 47.83 50.92
N ASN A 195 26.08 48.24 49.64
CA ASN A 195 26.50 49.58 49.23
C ASN A 195 25.60 50.70 49.79
N LEU A 196 24.30 50.44 49.93
CA LEU A 196 23.37 51.36 50.56
C LEU A 196 23.73 51.55 52.03
N GLU A 197 23.99 50.47 52.77
CA GLU A 197 24.37 50.51 54.19
C GLU A 197 25.67 51.31 54.39
N ASN A 198 26.71 51.01 53.61
CA ASN A 198 27.98 51.74 53.65
C ASN A 198 27.82 53.25 53.38
N LYS A 199 27.00 53.62 52.39
CA LYS A 199 26.72 55.03 52.07
C LYS A 199 25.87 55.72 53.14
N MET A 200 24.94 54.99 53.76
CA MET A 200 24.14 55.49 54.87
C MET A 200 25.02 55.79 56.08
N ASP A 201 25.98 54.93 56.40
CA ASP A 201 26.91 55.15 57.51
C ASP A 201 27.88 56.30 57.23
N ALA A 202 28.40 56.44 56.01
CA ALA A 202 29.19 57.59 55.61
C ALA A 202 28.41 58.91 55.75
N LEU A 203 27.12 58.93 55.38
CA LEU A 203 26.25 60.11 55.56
C LEU A 203 26.00 60.42 57.05
N LYS A 204 25.86 59.41 57.91
CA LYS A 204 25.73 59.60 59.37
C LYS A 204 27.00 60.20 59.97
N GLU A 205 28.17 59.70 59.58
CA GLU A 205 29.46 60.23 60.04
C GLU A 205 29.70 61.67 59.53
N ALA A 206 29.37 61.97 58.27
CA ALA A 206 29.46 63.34 57.74
C ALA A 206 28.57 64.34 58.51
N LEU A 207 27.37 63.90 58.94
CA LEU A 207 26.50 64.71 59.80
C LEU A 207 27.10 64.93 61.20
N LYS A 208 27.68 63.87 61.80
CA LYS A 208 28.34 63.92 63.11
C LYS A 208 29.57 64.85 63.11
N ASN A 209 30.32 64.85 62.00
CA ASN A 209 31.48 65.73 61.78
C ASN A 209 31.09 67.16 61.34
N LYS A 210 29.78 67.47 61.24
CA LYS A 210 29.22 68.76 60.81
C LYS A 210 29.60 69.19 59.38
N GLU A 211 29.98 68.25 58.52
CA GLU A 211 30.28 68.52 57.11
C GLU A 211 29.01 68.80 56.28
N ILE A 212 27.86 68.34 56.75
CA ILE A 212 26.55 68.55 56.13
C ILE A 212 25.50 68.99 57.16
N THR A 213 24.47 69.71 56.70
CA THR A 213 23.35 70.12 57.55
C THR A 213 22.33 68.99 57.73
N LYS A 214 21.55 69.02 58.82
CA LYS A 214 20.50 68.03 59.09
C LYS A 214 19.50 67.90 57.94
N GLN A 215 19.08 69.03 57.36
CA GLN A 215 18.13 69.06 56.25
C GLN A 215 18.73 68.46 54.95
N ALA A 216 20.02 68.71 54.69
CA ALA A 216 20.72 68.11 53.56
C ALA A 216 20.93 66.59 53.74
N TYR A 217 21.22 66.14 54.97
CA TYR A 217 21.29 64.73 55.32
C TYR A 217 19.95 64.01 55.07
N GLU A 218 18.84 64.53 55.61
CA GLU A 218 17.50 63.94 55.44
C GLU A 218 17.12 63.82 53.96
N LYS A 219 17.37 64.87 53.15
CA LYS A 219 17.10 64.85 51.72
C LYS A 219 17.96 63.81 50.99
N ARG A 220 19.27 63.77 51.24
CA ARG A 220 20.19 62.82 50.60
C ARG A 220 19.88 61.38 51.01
N MET A 221 19.51 61.15 52.27
CA MET A 221 19.10 59.85 52.77
C MET A 221 17.81 59.36 52.12
N ALA A 222 16.80 60.23 52.02
CA ALA A 222 15.54 59.89 51.37
C ALA A 222 15.77 59.51 49.89
N GLN A 223 16.57 60.31 49.18
CA GLN A 223 16.88 60.07 47.77
C GLN A 223 17.71 58.79 47.57
N LEU A 224 18.73 58.57 48.40
CA LEU A 224 19.56 57.36 48.34
C LEU A 224 18.74 56.08 48.62
N LYS A 225 17.80 56.14 49.57
CA LYS A 225 16.87 55.02 49.83
C LYS A 225 15.94 54.79 48.65
N GLN A 226 15.34 55.85 48.10
CA GLN A 226 14.42 55.75 46.97
C GLN A 226 15.10 55.18 45.72
N ASP A 227 16.29 55.66 45.37
CA ASP A 227 17.03 55.22 44.17
C ASP A 227 17.45 53.74 44.27
N ASN A 228 17.89 53.29 45.45
CA ASN A 228 18.25 51.89 45.66
C ASN A 228 17.01 50.99 45.75
N GLN A 229 15.93 51.46 46.38
CA GLN A 229 14.67 50.73 46.42
C GLN A 229 14.13 50.48 45.00
N SER A 230 14.12 51.51 44.14
CA SER A 230 13.68 51.35 42.75
C SER A 230 14.51 50.34 41.97
N LYS A 231 15.83 50.28 42.19
CA LYS A 231 16.71 49.27 41.55
C LYS A 231 16.47 47.87 42.08
N ILE A 232 16.24 47.73 43.39
CA ILE A 232 15.91 46.45 44.02
C ILE A 232 14.57 45.94 43.49
N ASP A 233 13.57 46.82 43.39
CA ASP A 233 12.24 46.47 42.88
C ASP A 233 12.33 45.98 41.42
N GLN A 234 13.09 46.66 40.56
CA GLN A 234 13.33 46.22 39.18
C GLN A 234 13.99 44.83 39.09
N LEU A 235 15.00 44.57 39.93
CA LEU A 235 15.66 43.26 39.98
C LEU A 235 14.74 42.17 40.54
N ASN A 236 13.92 42.49 41.55
CA ASN A 236 12.93 41.58 42.10
C ASN A 236 11.84 41.23 41.08
N GLU A 237 11.34 42.20 40.33
CA GLU A 237 10.38 41.96 39.24
C GLU A 237 10.98 41.07 38.15
N ALA A 238 12.23 41.31 37.75
CA ALA A 238 12.94 40.46 36.80
C ALA A 238 13.10 39.02 37.32
N ASN A 239 13.54 38.85 38.57
CA ASN A 239 13.67 37.54 39.21
C ASN A 239 12.32 36.82 39.31
N GLN A 240 11.26 37.54 39.65
CA GLN A 240 9.91 36.98 39.70
C GLN A 240 9.43 36.52 38.31
N SER A 241 9.73 37.28 37.25
CA SER A 241 9.44 36.87 35.86
C SER A 241 10.22 35.61 35.48
N TYR A 242 11.52 35.55 35.76
CA TYR A 242 12.33 34.36 35.50
C TYR A 242 11.84 33.14 36.28
N GLN A 243 11.39 33.33 37.54
CA GLN A 243 10.81 32.25 38.34
C GLN A 243 9.50 31.72 37.73
N GLN A 244 8.64 32.59 37.22
CA GLN A 244 7.41 32.18 36.53
C GLN A 244 7.72 31.40 35.25
N GLU A 245 8.66 31.88 34.43
CA GLU A 245 9.09 31.18 33.23
C GLU A 245 9.77 29.85 33.54
N LEU A 246 10.57 29.77 34.61
CA LEU A 246 11.21 28.55 35.07
C LEU A 246 10.17 27.50 35.45
N ASN A 247 9.14 27.88 36.21
CA ASN A 247 8.04 27.00 36.57
C ASN A 247 7.30 26.49 35.32
N GLN A 248 7.02 27.36 34.35
CA GLN A 248 6.40 26.95 33.08
C GLN A 248 7.29 25.98 32.27
N THR A 249 8.60 26.23 32.27
CA THR A 249 9.58 25.39 31.55
C THR A 249 9.69 24.01 32.20
N GLN A 250 9.71 23.94 33.53
CA GLN A 250 9.68 22.67 34.28
C GLN A 250 8.38 21.88 34.06
N GLN A 251 7.23 22.55 33.99
CA GLN A 251 5.97 21.88 33.65
C GLN A 251 5.99 21.29 32.24
N LYS A 252 6.51 22.03 31.25
CA LYS A 252 6.68 21.52 29.87
C LYS A 252 7.62 20.33 29.85
N LEU A 253 8.73 20.39 30.57
CA LEU A 253 9.71 19.32 30.66
C LEU A 253 9.12 18.06 31.30
N GLY A 254 8.36 18.19 32.38
CA GLY A 254 7.67 17.06 33.01
C GLY A 254 6.65 16.37 32.10
N LYS A 255 5.87 17.15 31.33
CA LYS A 255 4.96 16.60 30.31
C LYS A 255 5.72 15.86 29.21
N LEU A 256 6.72 16.51 28.62
CA LEU A 256 7.52 15.93 27.54
C LEU A 256 8.24 14.65 27.99
N SER A 257 8.77 14.61 29.21
CA SER A 257 9.37 13.41 29.79
C SER A 257 8.37 12.27 30.01
N THR A 258 7.10 12.58 30.31
CA THR A 258 6.03 11.57 30.47
C THR A 258 5.61 11.03 29.11
N ASP A 259 5.44 11.91 28.11
CA ASP A 259 5.12 11.54 26.74
C ASP A 259 6.23 10.67 26.11
N LEU A 260 7.50 10.99 26.38
CA LEU A 260 8.65 10.19 25.99
C LEU A 260 8.59 8.78 26.61
N ALA A 261 8.35 8.68 27.92
CA ALA A 261 8.25 7.40 28.60
C ALA A 261 7.10 6.53 28.06
N GLN A 262 5.95 7.15 27.75
CA GLN A 262 4.84 6.45 27.12
C GLN A 262 5.20 5.97 25.70
N THR A 263 5.84 6.83 24.90
CA THR A 263 6.28 6.49 23.54
C THR A 263 7.27 5.32 23.57
N GLN A 264 8.22 5.32 24.51
CA GLN A 264 9.18 4.23 24.70
C GLN A 264 8.51 2.91 25.08
N ALA A 265 7.48 2.95 25.94
CA ALA A 265 6.72 1.77 26.33
C ALA A 265 5.91 1.20 25.15
N GLU A 266 5.25 2.07 24.37
CA GLU A 266 4.54 1.68 23.16
C GLU A 266 5.46 1.07 22.12
N LEU A 267 6.64 1.68 21.88
CA LEU A 267 7.68 1.17 21.00
C LEU A 267 8.10 -0.26 21.39
N SER A 268 8.38 -0.49 22.68
CA SER A 268 8.76 -1.81 23.21
C SER A 268 7.67 -2.86 22.94
N ASN A 269 6.40 -2.51 23.13
CA ASN A 269 5.27 -3.39 22.82
C ASN A 269 5.19 -3.70 21.32
N LYS A 270 5.35 -2.68 20.45
CA LYS A 270 5.33 -2.87 18.99
C LYS A 270 6.49 -3.73 18.50
N ALA A 271 7.69 -3.55 19.07
CA ALA A 271 8.86 -4.38 18.80
C ALA A 271 8.64 -5.84 19.21
N GLY A 272 8.04 -6.08 20.40
CA GLY A 272 7.65 -7.41 20.85
C GLY A 272 6.65 -8.09 19.89
N GLU A 273 5.63 -7.36 19.44
CA GLU A 273 4.65 -7.86 18.47
C GLU A 273 5.29 -8.17 17.09
N ALA A 274 6.22 -7.34 16.62
CA ALA A 274 6.97 -7.58 15.38
C ALA A 274 7.83 -8.85 15.47
N SER A 275 8.53 -9.03 16.59
CA SER A 275 9.31 -10.25 16.87
C SER A 275 8.42 -11.50 16.91
N ALA A 276 7.28 -11.43 17.58
CA ALA A 276 6.32 -12.54 17.62
C ALA A 276 5.78 -12.90 16.23
N LEU A 277 5.49 -11.92 15.38
CA LEU A 277 5.09 -12.15 14.00
C LEU A 277 6.22 -12.79 13.16
N LYS A 278 7.46 -12.36 13.36
CA LYS A 278 8.64 -12.95 12.71
C LYS A 278 8.82 -14.42 13.09
N ASN A 279 8.66 -14.76 14.38
CA ASN A 279 8.71 -16.15 14.84
C ASN A 279 7.57 -16.99 14.26
N LYS A 280 6.35 -16.46 14.19
CA LYS A 280 5.22 -17.14 13.53
C LYS A 280 5.50 -17.39 12.05
N LEU A 281 6.08 -16.42 11.35
CA LEU A 281 6.46 -16.56 9.94
C LEU A 281 7.49 -17.69 9.75
N ASN A 282 8.54 -17.72 10.58
CA ASN A 282 9.55 -18.77 10.53
C ASN A 282 8.96 -20.15 10.80
N ASN A 283 8.02 -20.26 11.76
CA ASN A 283 7.34 -21.52 12.05
C ASN A 283 6.49 -21.99 10.87
N VAL A 284 5.75 -21.08 10.22
CA VAL A 284 4.96 -21.41 9.02
C VAL A 284 5.86 -21.85 7.86
N GLU A 285 7.01 -21.20 7.66
CA GLU A 285 8.01 -21.63 6.67
C GLU A 285 8.58 -23.03 6.99
N GLY A 286 8.81 -23.34 8.27
CA GLY A 286 9.23 -24.67 8.74
C GLY A 286 8.16 -25.74 8.49
N GLU A 287 6.91 -25.49 8.89
CA GLU A 287 5.77 -26.39 8.65
C GLU A 287 5.56 -26.67 7.16
N TYR A 288 5.80 -25.68 6.30
CA TYR A 288 5.72 -25.85 4.86
C TYR A 288 6.76 -26.83 4.33
N ASN A 289 8.03 -26.62 4.71
CA ASN A 289 9.12 -27.50 4.30
C ASN A 289 8.86 -28.94 4.74
N GLN A 290 8.29 -29.11 5.93
CA GLN A 290 7.85 -30.40 6.43
C GLN A 290 6.71 -31.00 5.59
N LYS A 291 5.63 -30.25 5.31
CA LYS A 291 4.52 -30.73 4.49
C LYS A 291 4.94 -31.09 3.06
N ILE A 292 5.88 -30.36 2.46
CA ILE A 292 6.50 -30.75 1.18
C ILE A 292 7.22 -32.09 1.32
N GLY A 293 8.02 -32.24 2.37
CA GLY A 293 8.73 -33.49 2.65
C GLY A 293 7.76 -34.67 2.79
N ASP A 294 6.66 -34.48 3.52
CA ASP A 294 5.65 -35.50 3.76
C ASP A 294 4.89 -35.87 2.48
N LEU A 295 4.53 -34.89 1.64
CA LEU A 295 3.92 -35.13 0.33
C LEU A 295 4.85 -35.92 -0.60
N LYS A 296 6.15 -35.58 -0.64
CA LYS A 296 7.14 -36.34 -1.40
C LYS A 296 7.25 -37.78 -0.92
N LYS A 297 7.22 -38.00 0.41
CA LYS A 297 7.22 -39.34 1.01
C LYS A 297 5.95 -40.12 0.71
N GLN A 298 4.78 -39.49 0.84
CA GLN A 298 3.49 -40.12 0.53
C GLN A 298 3.43 -40.55 -0.94
N TYR A 299 3.90 -39.71 -1.85
CA TYR A 299 3.99 -40.05 -3.26
C TYR A 299 4.93 -41.23 -3.53
N ALA A 300 6.10 -41.26 -2.87
CA ALA A 300 7.02 -42.39 -2.99
C ALA A 300 6.39 -43.70 -2.51
N LEU A 301 5.63 -43.66 -1.40
CA LEU A 301 4.89 -44.83 -0.89
C LEU A 301 3.76 -45.27 -1.83
N GLU A 302 3.04 -44.31 -2.42
CA GLU A 302 1.98 -44.59 -3.40
C GLU A 302 2.54 -45.23 -4.67
N LYS A 303 3.70 -44.76 -5.15
CA LYS A 303 4.44 -45.36 -6.27
C LYS A 303 4.81 -46.82 -5.98
N GLU A 304 5.25 -47.14 -4.77
CA GLU A 304 5.54 -48.53 -4.41
C GLU A 304 4.29 -49.41 -4.34
N ARG A 305 3.16 -48.87 -3.86
CA ARG A 305 1.88 -49.58 -3.84
C ARG A 305 1.35 -49.85 -5.25
N ASP A 306 1.38 -48.85 -6.12
CA ASP A 306 0.98 -48.98 -7.53
C ASP A 306 1.82 -50.06 -8.22
N ARG A 307 3.14 -50.08 -7.95
CA ARG A 307 4.06 -51.10 -8.48
C ARG A 307 3.71 -52.50 -7.99
N LYS A 308 3.46 -52.67 -6.68
CA LYS A 308 3.06 -53.96 -6.12
C LYS A 308 1.71 -54.45 -6.67
N ALA A 309 0.72 -53.57 -6.77
CA ALA A 309 -0.58 -53.91 -7.33
C ALA A 309 -0.47 -54.36 -8.80
N PHE A 310 0.39 -53.69 -9.57
CA PHE A 310 0.70 -54.09 -10.94
C PHE A 310 1.42 -55.45 -11.02
N ASP A 311 2.39 -55.70 -10.15
CA ASP A 311 3.11 -56.98 -10.07
C ASP A 311 2.17 -58.14 -9.69
N ASP A 312 1.24 -57.91 -8.75
CA ASP A 312 0.20 -58.87 -8.35
C ASP A 312 -0.79 -59.16 -9.49
N GLU A 313 -1.16 -58.13 -10.26
CA GLU A 313 -2.05 -58.26 -11.42
C GLU A 313 -1.38 -59.09 -12.53
N LEU A 314 -0.08 -58.89 -12.77
CA LEU A 314 0.72 -59.71 -13.67
C LEU A 314 0.90 -61.16 -13.21
N GLY A 315 0.82 -61.42 -11.89
CA GLY A 315 0.90 -62.76 -11.32
C GLY A 315 -0.38 -63.58 -11.46
N LYS A 316 -1.56 -62.93 -11.51
CA LYS A 316 -2.87 -63.60 -11.60
C LYS A 316 -3.23 -64.06 -13.02
N HIS A 317 -2.66 -63.45 -14.04
CA HIS A 317 -2.95 -63.76 -15.45
C HIS A 317 -1.82 -64.58 -16.07
N LYS A 318 -2.11 -65.73 -16.69
CA LYS A 318 -1.16 -66.53 -17.49
C LYS A 318 -0.89 -65.83 -18.84
N LEU A 319 -0.24 -64.67 -18.80
CA LEU A 319 0.10 -63.87 -19.98
C LEU A 319 1.36 -64.43 -20.67
N GLY A 320 1.37 -64.42 -22.01
CA GLY A 320 2.57 -64.73 -22.79
C GLY A 320 3.67 -63.69 -22.58
N ALA A 321 4.94 -64.08 -22.78
CA ALA A 321 6.11 -63.23 -22.50
C ALA A 321 6.07 -61.86 -23.22
N ALA A 322 5.58 -61.82 -24.46
CA ALA A 322 5.48 -60.60 -25.26
C ALA A 322 4.41 -59.63 -24.73
N GLU A 323 3.27 -60.14 -24.25
CA GLU A 323 2.17 -59.32 -23.75
C GLU A 323 2.47 -58.75 -22.36
N ARG A 324 3.17 -59.54 -21.53
CA ARG A 324 3.70 -59.09 -20.24
C ARG A 324 4.70 -57.94 -20.41
N ALA A 325 5.64 -58.07 -21.35
CA ALA A 325 6.60 -57.02 -21.66
C ALA A 325 5.95 -55.72 -22.13
N LYS A 326 4.88 -55.82 -22.96
CA LYS A 326 4.13 -54.65 -23.44
C LYS A 326 3.40 -53.91 -22.30
N LYS A 327 2.67 -54.64 -21.44
CA LYS A 327 1.97 -54.05 -20.29
C LYS A 327 2.95 -53.41 -19.30
N GLU A 328 4.09 -54.03 -19.06
CA GLU A 328 5.12 -53.48 -18.17
C GLU A 328 5.76 -52.21 -18.74
N ALA A 329 6.04 -52.17 -20.05
CA ALA A 329 6.54 -50.98 -20.72
C ALA A 329 5.54 -49.81 -20.67
N GLU A 330 4.25 -50.08 -20.91
CA GLU A 330 3.19 -49.06 -20.84
C GLU A 330 2.98 -48.53 -19.41
N PHE A 331 3.05 -49.39 -18.39
CA PHE A 331 2.96 -48.98 -16.99
C PHE A 331 4.16 -48.09 -16.60
N LYS A 332 5.38 -48.49 -16.95
CA LYS A 332 6.60 -47.69 -16.71
C LYS A 332 6.53 -46.34 -17.43
N ALA A 333 6.07 -46.30 -18.67
CA ALA A 333 5.93 -45.06 -19.43
C ALA A 333 4.90 -44.12 -18.78
N ARG A 334 3.73 -44.63 -18.39
CA ARG A 334 2.69 -43.84 -17.70
C ARG A 334 3.14 -43.35 -16.32
N ALA A 335 3.84 -44.19 -15.56
CA ALA A 335 4.40 -43.81 -14.26
C ALA A 335 5.47 -42.71 -14.40
N ALA A 336 6.38 -42.86 -15.37
CA ALA A 336 7.43 -41.88 -15.64
C ALA A 336 6.89 -40.53 -16.13
N GLN A 337 5.88 -40.54 -17.01
CA GLN A 337 5.25 -39.30 -17.49
C GLN A 337 4.56 -38.54 -16.35
N LYS A 338 3.83 -39.26 -15.48
CA LYS A 338 3.16 -38.66 -14.32
C LYS A 338 4.13 -38.13 -13.27
N GLU A 339 5.22 -38.85 -13.01
CA GLU A 339 6.28 -38.39 -12.11
C GLU A 339 6.92 -37.10 -12.62
N LYS A 340 7.15 -37.02 -13.93
CA LYS A 340 7.64 -35.82 -14.58
C LYS A 340 6.66 -34.65 -14.46
N GLU A 341 5.38 -34.83 -14.78
CA GLU A 341 4.36 -33.78 -14.65
C GLU A 341 4.21 -33.25 -13.22
N MET A 342 4.30 -34.14 -12.22
CA MET A 342 4.23 -33.75 -10.82
C MET A 342 5.50 -33.01 -10.36
N GLN A 343 6.69 -33.50 -10.76
CA GLN A 343 7.95 -32.82 -10.48
C GLN A 343 7.97 -31.44 -11.13
N ASP A 344 7.52 -31.31 -12.38
CA ASP A 344 7.45 -30.05 -13.11
C ASP A 344 6.47 -29.06 -12.44
N ARG A 345 5.31 -29.53 -11.94
CA ARG A 345 4.36 -28.68 -11.19
C ARG A 345 4.90 -28.25 -9.83
N ILE A 346 5.57 -29.13 -9.09
CA ILE A 346 6.21 -28.79 -7.80
C ILE A 346 7.34 -27.79 -8.03
N ALA A 347 8.17 -28.02 -9.04
CA ALA A 347 9.25 -27.12 -9.42
C ALA A 347 8.71 -25.75 -9.86
N GLY A 348 7.66 -25.73 -10.69
CA GLY A 348 6.99 -24.49 -11.12
C GLY A 348 6.46 -23.67 -9.95
N LEU A 349 5.72 -24.29 -9.03
CA LEU A 349 5.20 -23.62 -7.83
C LEU A 349 6.31 -23.13 -6.90
N SER A 350 7.37 -23.91 -6.72
CA SER A 350 8.54 -23.50 -5.93
C SER A 350 9.27 -22.32 -6.56
N ASN A 351 9.37 -22.30 -7.90
CA ASN A 351 9.99 -21.21 -8.64
C ASN A 351 9.14 -19.93 -8.59
N ASP A 352 7.81 -20.03 -8.70
CA ASP A 352 6.88 -18.91 -8.53
C ASP A 352 6.94 -18.33 -7.11
N LEU A 353 7.05 -19.18 -6.09
CA LEU A 353 7.24 -18.72 -4.71
C LEU A 353 8.57 -17.98 -4.55
N HIS A 354 9.67 -18.53 -5.06
CA HIS A 354 10.98 -17.88 -5.00
C HIS A 354 11.02 -16.58 -5.80
N SER A 355 10.36 -16.52 -6.95
CA SER A 355 10.28 -15.30 -7.77
C SER A 355 9.48 -14.22 -7.06
N LYS A 356 8.34 -14.56 -6.45
CA LYS A 356 7.51 -13.62 -5.67
C LYS A 356 8.21 -13.17 -4.39
N ASP A 357 8.95 -14.04 -3.70
CA ASP A 357 9.78 -13.65 -2.54
C ASP A 357 10.89 -12.68 -2.96
N LYS A 358 11.53 -12.91 -4.11
CA LYS A 358 12.55 -12.03 -4.66
C LYS A 358 11.97 -10.69 -5.10
N GLU A 359 10.82 -10.67 -5.78
CA GLU A 359 10.09 -9.44 -6.14
C GLU A 359 9.71 -8.64 -4.89
N LEU A 360 9.19 -9.31 -3.86
CA LEU A 360 8.85 -8.68 -2.59
C LEU A 360 10.08 -8.10 -1.89
N LYS A 361 11.19 -8.86 -1.80
CA LYS A 361 12.45 -8.36 -1.22
C LYS A 361 12.94 -7.12 -1.96
N LYS A 362 12.94 -7.13 -3.29
CA LYS A 362 13.31 -5.96 -4.10
C LYS A 362 12.41 -4.76 -3.84
N ALA A 363 11.09 -4.97 -3.77
CA ALA A 363 10.15 -3.89 -3.46
C ALA A 363 10.37 -3.31 -2.05
N LEU A 364 10.69 -4.16 -1.08
CA LEU A 364 11.03 -3.74 0.28
C LEU A 364 12.36 -2.98 0.34
N GLU A 365 13.39 -3.44 -0.37
CA GLU A 365 14.69 -2.76 -0.46
C GLU A 365 14.55 -1.39 -1.13
N GLU A 366 13.80 -1.28 -2.23
CA GLU A 366 13.54 0.01 -2.89
C GLU A 366 12.79 0.96 -1.94
N ARG A 367 11.78 0.45 -1.23
CA ARG A 367 11.03 1.23 -0.25
C ARG A 367 11.91 1.70 0.92
N ASP A 368 12.74 0.82 1.48
CA ASP A 368 13.67 1.18 2.57
C ASP A 368 14.66 2.25 2.11
N LEU A 369 15.20 2.14 0.88
CA LEU A 369 16.04 3.19 0.28
C LEU A 369 15.31 4.53 0.12
N ARG A 370 14.04 4.53 -0.32
CA ARG A 370 13.24 5.76 -0.39
C ARG A 370 13.08 6.40 0.98
N LYS A 371 12.84 5.59 2.01
CA LYS A 371 12.70 6.05 3.38
C LYS A 371 14.00 6.65 3.92
N ASP A 372 15.13 5.99 3.72
CA ASP A 372 16.45 6.49 4.12
C ASP A 372 16.73 7.86 3.49
N VAL A 373 16.46 7.99 2.18
CA VAL A 373 16.59 9.26 1.44
C VAL A 373 15.65 10.32 2.01
N ALA A 374 14.39 9.99 2.28
CA ALA A 374 13.44 10.93 2.89
C ALA A 374 13.91 11.41 4.27
N LYS A 375 14.49 10.52 5.07
CA LYS A 375 15.11 10.87 6.36
C LYS A 375 16.34 11.77 6.20
N GLU A 376 17.20 11.49 5.23
CA GLU A 376 18.35 12.35 4.92
C GLU A 376 17.91 13.75 4.48
N ILE A 377 16.85 13.84 3.65
CA ILE A 377 16.27 15.14 3.26
C ILE A 377 15.74 15.87 4.49
N LYS A 378 14.95 15.20 5.34
CA LYS A 378 14.38 15.78 6.56
C LYS A 378 15.47 16.34 7.47
N LYS A 379 16.47 15.52 7.81
CA LYS A 379 17.62 15.94 8.64
C LYS A 379 18.41 17.08 7.99
N GLY A 380 18.59 17.05 6.68
CA GLY A 380 19.26 18.12 5.93
C GLY A 380 18.50 19.43 6.01
N PHE A 381 17.18 19.39 5.82
CA PHE A 381 16.31 20.56 5.84
C PHE A 381 16.22 21.17 7.24
N GLU A 382 16.06 20.35 8.28
CA GLU A 382 16.06 20.80 9.67
C GLU A 382 17.37 21.53 10.02
N LYS A 383 18.53 20.98 9.64
CA LYS A 383 19.84 21.62 9.82
C LYS A 383 19.98 22.94 9.06
N ALA A 384 19.36 23.05 7.90
CA ALA A 384 19.38 24.26 7.08
C ALA A 384 18.29 25.26 7.47
N GLY A 385 17.45 24.96 8.48
CA GLY A 385 16.33 25.80 8.91
C GLY A 385 15.20 25.90 7.88
N ILE A 386 15.05 24.88 7.03
CA ILE A 386 14.06 24.83 5.95
C ILE A 386 12.83 24.09 6.46
N LYS A 387 11.69 24.75 6.36
CA LYS A 387 10.40 24.13 6.68
C LYS A 387 9.91 23.37 5.45
N ALA A 388 9.65 22.08 5.62
CA ALA A 388 9.00 21.25 4.62
C ALA A 388 8.22 20.13 5.28
N ASP A 389 7.16 19.69 4.62
CA ASP A 389 6.44 18.47 4.96
C ASP A 389 6.97 17.34 4.05
N ILE A 390 7.48 16.27 4.66
CA ILE A 390 8.17 15.18 3.97
C ILE A 390 7.46 13.88 4.29
N ASP A 391 6.93 13.23 3.26
CA ASP A 391 6.33 11.91 3.39
C ASP A 391 7.44 10.85 3.37
N LEU A 392 7.67 10.22 4.53
CA LEU A 392 8.70 9.19 4.71
C LEU A 392 8.45 7.90 3.92
N GLN A 393 7.22 7.66 3.45
CA GLN A 393 6.87 6.47 2.67
C GLN A 393 7.08 6.69 1.18
N THR A 394 6.69 7.87 0.67
CA THR A 394 6.71 8.17 -0.76
C THR A 394 7.96 8.93 -1.19
N GLY A 395 8.61 9.64 -0.25
CA GLY A 395 9.71 10.57 -0.54
C GLY A 395 9.22 11.91 -1.13
N GLU A 396 7.92 12.18 -1.06
CA GLU A 396 7.35 13.47 -1.50
C GLU A 396 7.73 14.58 -0.51
N VAL A 397 8.19 15.70 -1.05
CA VAL A 397 8.63 16.87 -0.30
C VAL A 397 7.76 18.05 -0.70
N MET A 398 7.00 18.55 0.25
CA MET A 398 6.24 19.78 0.10
C MET A 398 6.98 20.90 0.82
N LEU A 399 7.60 21.79 0.05
CA LEU A 399 8.27 22.96 0.61
C LEU A 399 7.23 23.90 1.22
N ASP A 400 7.46 24.28 2.49
CA ASP A 400 6.64 25.27 3.16
C ASP A 400 7.21 26.66 2.83
N PHE A 401 6.49 27.40 1.99
CA PHE A 401 6.82 28.77 1.64
C PHE A 401 6.33 29.80 2.68
N GLY A 402 5.85 29.34 3.84
CA GLY A 402 5.33 30.21 4.91
C GLY A 402 4.06 30.92 4.46
N ASP A 403 4.07 32.25 4.51
CA ASP A 403 2.99 33.11 3.99
C ASP A 403 3.21 33.52 2.52
N SER A 404 4.37 33.20 1.95
CA SER A 404 4.83 33.66 0.65
C SER A 404 4.41 32.68 -0.45
N TYR A 405 3.12 32.75 -0.84
CA TYR A 405 2.56 31.95 -1.94
C TYR A 405 2.54 32.73 -3.26
N PHE A 406 2.32 32.00 -4.36
CA PHE A 406 1.97 32.61 -5.64
C PHE A 406 0.75 33.53 -5.50
N GLU A 407 0.83 34.72 -6.08
CA GLU A 407 -0.32 35.62 -6.17
C GLU A 407 -1.47 34.97 -6.96
N THR A 408 -2.69 35.44 -6.72
CA THR A 408 -3.90 34.96 -7.38
C THR A 408 -3.76 35.03 -8.90
N GLY A 409 -3.86 33.88 -9.57
CA GLY A 409 -3.72 33.78 -11.03
C GLY A 409 -2.30 33.96 -11.57
N SER A 410 -1.30 34.06 -10.69
CA SER A 410 0.10 34.23 -11.07
C SER A 410 0.90 32.94 -10.92
N SER A 411 1.94 32.82 -11.74
CA SER A 411 2.98 31.79 -11.68
C SER A 411 4.37 32.37 -11.38
N LYS A 412 4.45 33.67 -11.09
CA LYS A 412 5.72 34.38 -10.84
C LYS A 412 6.21 34.10 -9.41
N LEU A 413 7.48 33.73 -9.28
CA LEU A 413 8.16 33.59 -7.99
C LEU A 413 8.47 34.97 -7.39
N ASN A 414 8.10 35.16 -6.13
CA ASN A 414 8.51 36.32 -5.34
C ASN A 414 9.90 36.09 -4.71
N GLY A 415 10.45 37.12 -4.04
CA GLY A 415 11.79 37.06 -3.45
C GLY A 415 11.95 35.97 -2.39
N ASP A 416 10.98 35.84 -1.49
CA ASP A 416 11.04 34.86 -0.40
C ASP A 416 11.03 33.41 -0.92
N MET A 417 10.18 33.14 -1.93
CA MET A 417 10.13 31.82 -2.56
C MET A 417 11.45 31.44 -3.21
N LYS A 418 12.12 32.40 -3.86
CA LYS A 418 13.46 32.19 -4.43
C LYS A 418 14.48 31.87 -3.34
N ALA A 419 14.51 32.67 -2.27
CA ALA A 419 15.41 32.44 -1.14
C ALA A 419 15.21 31.07 -0.47
N ILE A 420 13.97 30.57 -0.42
CA ILE A 420 13.68 29.21 0.09
C ILE A 420 14.22 28.15 -0.87
N LEU A 421 14.02 28.31 -2.19
CA LEU A 421 14.53 27.38 -3.21
C LEU A 421 16.07 27.35 -3.22
N GLU A 422 16.71 28.51 -3.10
CA GLU A 422 18.17 28.69 -3.01
C GLU A 422 18.78 27.94 -1.82
N LYS A 423 18.03 27.77 -0.72
CA LYS A 423 18.46 26.96 0.42
C LYS A 423 18.09 25.48 0.28
N ALA A 424 16.90 25.18 -0.25
CA ALA A 424 16.34 23.83 -0.24
C ALA A 424 16.96 22.93 -1.30
N MET A 425 17.17 23.46 -2.51
CA MET A 425 17.61 22.65 -3.64
C MET A 425 19.03 22.07 -3.50
N PRO A 426 20.02 22.81 -2.96
CA PRO A 426 21.34 22.24 -2.69
C PRO A 426 21.28 21.06 -1.72
N VAL A 427 20.48 21.18 -0.67
CA VAL A 427 20.31 20.12 0.33
C VAL A 427 19.59 18.91 -0.28
N TYR A 428 18.52 19.15 -1.03
CA TYR A 428 17.74 18.11 -1.68
C TYR A 428 18.58 17.32 -2.71
N ALA A 429 19.34 18.02 -3.56
CA ALA A 429 20.22 17.40 -4.53
C ALA A 429 21.32 16.57 -3.86
N LYS A 430 21.92 17.09 -2.78
CA LYS A 430 22.92 16.36 -2.01
C LYS A 430 22.36 15.09 -1.37
N SER A 431 21.16 15.12 -0.80
CA SER A 431 20.52 13.92 -0.23
C SER A 431 20.19 12.86 -1.29
N LEU A 432 19.85 13.27 -2.52
CA LEU A 432 19.53 12.32 -3.59
C LEU A 432 20.76 11.73 -4.28
N PHE A 433 21.77 12.56 -4.56
CA PHE A 433 22.89 12.19 -5.44
C PHE A 433 24.25 12.12 -4.72
N GLY A 434 24.31 12.48 -3.44
CA GLY A 434 25.52 12.37 -2.61
C GLY A 434 25.81 10.94 -2.14
N ASN A 435 24.82 10.05 -2.16
CA ASN A 435 24.97 8.65 -1.77
C ASN A 435 25.04 7.73 -3.00
N ASN A 436 26.20 7.09 -3.20
CA ASN A 436 26.44 6.18 -4.34
C ASN A 436 25.47 4.98 -4.40
N LYS A 437 24.85 4.57 -3.29
CA LYS A 437 23.84 3.49 -3.29
C LYS A 437 22.48 3.93 -3.86
N VAL A 438 22.22 5.22 -3.84
CA VAL A 438 20.94 5.86 -4.19
C VAL A 438 21.01 6.50 -5.56
N LYS A 439 22.11 7.21 -5.83
CA LYS A 439 22.33 8.04 -7.02
C LYS A 439 21.91 7.36 -8.33
N ASP A 440 22.38 6.14 -8.56
CA ASP A 440 22.13 5.41 -9.82
C ASP A 440 20.70 4.88 -9.96
N LYS A 441 19.95 4.83 -8.86
CA LYS A 441 18.57 4.37 -8.81
C LYS A 441 17.57 5.52 -8.99
N ILE A 442 17.98 6.78 -8.84
CA ILE A 442 17.09 7.92 -9.06
C ILE A 442 16.75 8.03 -10.55
N SER A 443 15.47 7.91 -10.87
CA SER A 443 14.94 7.90 -12.24
C SER A 443 14.22 9.19 -12.63
N ALA A 444 13.80 9.97 -11.63
CA ALA A 444 13.13 11.26 -11.84
C ALA A 444 13.27 12.16 -10.62
N VAL A 445 13.32 13.47 -10.85
CA VAL A 445 13.02 14.50 -9.85
C VAL A 445 11.90 15.36 -10.43
N GLU A 446 10.68 15.18 -9.94
CA GLU A 446 9.47 15.79 -10.49
C GLU A 446 9.02 16.97 -9.62
N ILE A 447 8.86 18.13 -10.26
CA ILE A 447 8.26 19.33 -9.68
C ILE A 447 6.79 19.35 -10.11
N VAL A 448 5.89 19.21 -9.15
CA VAL A 448 4.45 19.08 -9.37
C VAL A 448 3.74 20.29 -8.80
N GLY A 449 3.09 21.07 -9.67
CA GLY A 449 2.28 22.21 -9.27
C GLY A 449 0.81 21.84 -9.07
N PHE A 450 0.20 22.48 -8.06
CA PHE A 450 -1.22 22.35 -7.75
C PHE A 450 -1.93 23.72 -7.79
N ALA A 451 -3.24 23.66 -7.98
CA ALA A 451 -4.12 24.81 -7.94
C ALA A 451 -5.32 24.54 -7.02
N SER A 452 -5.88 25.59 -6.44
CA SER A 452 -7.12 25.48 -5.68
C SER A 452 -8.31 25.16 -6.60
N PRO A 453 -9.38 24.51 -6.09
CA PRO A 453 -10.61 24.24 -6.84
C PRO A 453 -11.46 25.51 -6.98
N THR A 454 -10.86 26.61 -7.43
CA THR A 454 -11.51 27.90 -7.60
C THR A 454 -11.23 28.46 -8.97
N TYR A 455 -12.22 29.13 -9.55
CA TYR A 455 -12.12 29.79 -10.84
C TYR A 455 -13.02 31.03 -10.85
N LYS A 456 -12.45 32.19 -11.23
CA LYS A 456 -13.15 33.49 -11.19
C LYS A 456 -13.81 33.80 -9.84
N GLY A 457 -13.12 33.47 -8.75
CA GLY A 457 -13.59 33.69 -7.37
C GLY A 457 -14.72 32.76 -6.92
N LYS A 458 -15.02 31.68 -7.67
CA LYS A 458 -16.05 30.70 -7.29
C LYS A 458 -15.44 29.31 -7.14
N TYR A 459 -15.95 28.56 -6.17
CA TYR A 459 -15.63 27.14 -6.02
C TYR A 459 -16.11 26.35 -7.25
N VAL A 460 -15.29 25.38 -7.65
CA VAL A 460 -15.56 24.44 -8.74
C VAL A 460 -15.52 23.05 -8.13
N ASP A 461 -16.62 22.32 -8.26
CA ASP A 461 -16.66 20.92 -7.82
C ASP A 461 -15.70 20.07 -8.66
N PRO A 462 -14.67 19.44 -8.06
CA PRO A 462 -13.72 18.59 -8.77
C PRO A 462 -14.36 17.41 -9.51
N ASN A 463 -15.54 16.97 -9.08
CA ASN A 463 -16.25 15.83 -9.68
C ASN A 463 -17.26 16.25 -10.75
N SER A 464 -17.44 17.56 -10.99
CA SER A 464 -18.41 18.05 -11.97
C SER A 464 -17.94 17.85 -13.40
N SER A 465 -18.85 17.35 -14.23
CA SER A 465 -18.66 17.20 -15.68
C SER A 465 -19.25 18.36 -16.50
N ALA A 466 -19.75 19.41 -15.83
CA ALA A 466 -20.37 20.54 -16.51
C ALA A 466 -19.35 21.32 -17.36
N ARG A 467 -19.81 21.88 -18.50
CA ARG A 467 -18.94 22.60 -19.45
C ARG A 467 -18.18 23.77 -18.83
N LYS A 468 -18.80 24.51 -17.90
CA LYS A 468 -18.16 25.62 -17.17
C LYS A 468 -17.02 25.14 -16.27
N ASP A 469 -17.17 23.97 -15.67
CA ASP A 469 -16.21 23.39 -14.72
C ASP A 469 -15.02 22.76 -15.47
N LYS A 470 -15.26 22.24 -16.68
CA LYS A 470 -14.18 21.83 -17.61
C LYS A 470 -13.27 23.00 -18.02
N GLN A 471 -13.82 24.20 -18.20
CA GLN A 471 -12.99 25.39 -18.49
C GLN A 471 -12.13 25.78 -17.30
N ALA A 472 -12.69 25.73 -16.09
CA ALA A 472 -11.94 25.95 -14.86
C ALA A 472 -10.81 24.93 -14.68
N LEU A 473 -11.10 23.65 -14.95
CA LEU A 473 -10.10 22.57 -14.90
C LEU A 473 -8.92 22.86 -15.84
N LYS A 474 -9.20 23.23 -17.10
CA LYS A 474 -8.17 23.58 -18.09
C LYS A 474 -7.33 24.77 -17.64
N TYR A 475 -7.96 25.83 -17.15
CA TYR A 475 -7.28 27.01 -16.64
C TYR A 475 -6.35 26.67 -15.47
N ASN A 476 -6.85 25.97 -14.46
CA ASN A 476 -6.08 25.60 -13.28
C ASN A 476 -4.99 24.57 -13.58
N MET A 477 -5.19 23.73 -14.61
CA MET A 477 -4.15 22.83 -15.12
C MET A 477 -2.96 23.62 -15.66
N ASP A 478 -3.23 24.58 -16.56
CA ASP A 478 -2.18 25.41 -17.15
C ASP A 478 -1.47 26.27 -16.08
N LEU A 479 -2.22 26.90 -15.17
CA LEU A 479 -1.66 27.67 -14.07
C LEU A 479 -0.75 26.81 -13.17
N SER A 480 -1.19 25.60 -12.83
CA SER A 480 -0.41 24.68 -11.99
C SER A 480 0.88 24.24 -12.68
N TYR A 481 0.85 23.97 -13.98
CA TYR A 481 2.02 23.65 -14.78
C TYR A 481 2.99 24.85 -14.87
N GLN A 482 2.47 26.05 -15.11
CA GLN A 482 3.29 27.27 -15.18
C GLN A 482 4.02 27.58 -13.86
N ARG A 483 3.37 27.33 -12.72
CA ARG A 483 3.98 27.46 -11.38
C ARG A 483 5.11 26.46 -11.17
N ALA A 484 4.90 25.21 -11.54
CA ALA A 484 5.96 24.21 -11.49
C ALA A 484 7.13 24.57 -12.43
N LYS A 485 6.81 25.07 -13.63
CA LYS A 485 7.78 25.53 -14.62
C LYS A 485 8.60 26.73 -14.14
N SER A 486 7.99 27.69 -13.44
CA SER A 486 8.75 28.85 -12.93
C SER A 486 9.77 28.46 -11.87
N ILE A 487 9.44 27.47 -11.02
CA ILE A 487 10.39 26.86 -10.08
C ILE A 487 11.49 26.13 -10.83
N PHE A 488 11.13 25.26 -11.77
CA PHE A 488 12.11 24.56 -12.60
C PHE A 488 13.09 25.52 -13.27
N ASN A 489 12.59 26.56 -13.94
CA ASN A 489 13.41 27.56 -14.62
C ASN A 489 14.38 28.28 -13.68
N HIS A 490 13.95 28.54 -12.44
CA HIS A 490 14.84 29.14 -11.44
C HIS A 490 15.90 28.13 -10.97
N ILE A 491 15.57 26.85 -10.87
CA ILE A 491 16.51 25.78 -10.47
C ILE A 491 17.64 25.57 -11.48
N ILE A 492 17.33 25.67 -12.77
CA ILE A 492 18.29 25.40 -13.85
C ILE A 492 19.03 26.66 -14.34
N ASP A 493 18.70 27.84 -13.84
CA ASP A 493 19.37 29.06 -14.23
C ASP A 493 20.65 29.22 -13.41
N ASP A 494 21.78 28.84 -14.00
CA ASP A 494 23.13 28.90 -13.43
C ASP A 494 23.53 30.32 -12.99
N LYS A 495 22.88 31.36 -13.52
CA LYS A 495 23.10 32.75 -13.06
C LYS A 495 22.39 33.05 -11.75
N SER A 496 21.37 32.25 -11.41
CA SER A 496 20.57 32.41 -10.22
C SER A 496 20.98 31.44 -9.11
N MET A 497 21.40 30.21 -9.43
CA MET A 497 21.80 29.21 -8.44
C MET A 497 22.85 28.22 -8.98
N GLU A 498 23.93 28.02 -8.22
CA GLU A 498 24.93 26.96 -8.45
C GLU A 498 25.03 26.08 -7.20
N PHE A 499 24.99 24.76 -7.36
CA PHE A 499 25.09 23.81 -6.25
C PHE A 499 25.61 22.43 -6.67
N ASP A 500 26.14 21.69 -5.69
CA ASP A 500 26.65 20.34 -5.89
C ASP A 500 25.58 19.40 -6.48
N HIS A 501 26.02 18.45 -7.31
CA HIS A 501 25.16 17.45 -7.96
C HIS A 501 24.13 17.97 -8.99
N GLN A 502 24.19 19.22 -9.42
CA GLN A 502 23.34 19.74 -10.52
C GLN A 502 23.41 18.89 -11.80
N LYS A 503 24.62 18.49 -12.19
CA LYS A 503 24.87 17.65 -13.39
C LYS A 503 24.20 16.28 -13.30
N ASP A 504 24.02 15.75 -12.10
CA ASP A 504 23.35 14.47 -11.85
C ASP A 504 21.82 14.66 -11.82
N MET A 505 21.34 15.78 -11.27
CA MET A 505 19.92 16.06 -11.10
C MET A 505 19.24 16.48 -12.41
N PHE A 506 19.82 17.40 -13.18
CA PHE A 506 19.18 18.01 -14.35
C PHE A 506 18.67 17.00 -15.39
N PRO A 507 19.41 15.92 -15.73
CA PRO A 507 18.94 14.93 -16.72
C PRO A 507 17.67 14.18 -16.30
N VAL A 508 17.37 14.11 -15.00
CA VAL A 508 16.21 13.38 -14.48
C VAL A 508 15.08 14.31 -14.04
N MET A 509 15.22 15.63 -14.19
CA MET A 509 14.19 16.57 -13.79
C MET A 509 12.95 16.53 -14.70
N LYS A 510 11.77 16.67 -14.08
CA LYS A 510 10.46 16.69 -14.76
C LYS A 510 9.57 17.78 -14.17
N VAL A 511 8.65 18.29 -14.98
CA VAL A 511 7.69 19.33 -14.58
C VAL A 511 6.27 18.86 -14.92
N SER A 512 5.38 18.94 -13.95
CA SER A 512 3.99 18.50 -14.07
C SER A 512 3.02 19.49 -13.43
N GLY A 513 1.83 19.61 -14.02
CA GLY A 513 0.67 20.30 -13.43
C GLY A 513 -0.42 19.30 -13.09
N ARG A 514 -1.09 19.48 -11.95
CA ARG A 514 -2.19 18.60 -11.49
C ARG A 514 -3.52 19.31 -11.30
N SER A 515 -3.59 20.62 -11.56
CA SER A 515 -4.79 21.41 -11.29
C SER A 515 -5.27 21.20 -9.84
N PHE A 516 -6.57 21.04 -9.63
CA PHE A 516 -7.20 20.67 -8.35
C PHE A 516 -7.62 19.19 -8.27
N LEU A 517 -7.06 18.33 -9.15
CA LEU A 517 -7.51 16.93 -9.30
C LEU A 517 -7.04 16.01 -8.17
N GLU A 518 -6.08 16.45 -7.36
CA GLU A 518 -5.66 15.74 -6.17
C GLU A 518 -6.28 16.44 -4.95
N VAL A 519 -7.26 15.75 -4.35
CA VAL A 519 -8.21 16.34 -3.42
C VAL A 519 -7.53 16.56 -2.06
N MET A 520 -7.32 17.82 -1.67
CA MET A 520 -7.17 18.14 -0.25
C MET A 520 -8.41 17.62 0.50
N LYS A 521 -8.29 17.25 1.77
CA LYS A 521 -9.49 16.99 2.60
C LYS A 521 -10.33 18.27 2.70
N VAL A 522 -11.27 18.45 1.79
CA VAL A 522 -12.16 19.61 1.72
C VAL A 522 -13.25 19.46 2.78
N LYS A 523 -13.33 20.43 3.69
CA LYS A 523 -14.46 20.59 4.61
C LYS A 523 -15.65 21.16 3.83
N ASN A 524 -16.83 20.60 4.08
CA ASN A 524 -18.09 21.09 3.51
C ASN A 524 -18.30 22.56 3.88
N VAL A 525 -18.62 23.39 2.87
CA VAL A 525 -18.86 24.82 3.02
C VAL A 525 -20.35 25.05 3.29
N PRO A 526 -20.73 25.64 4.44
CA PRO A 526 -22.12 26.03 4.71
C PRO A 526 -22.61 27.05 3.68
N GLN A 527 -23.91 27.03 3.37
CA GLN A 527 -24.54 27.98 2.46
C GLN A 527 -24.21 29.43 2.85
N GLY A 528 -23.69 30.21 1.91
CA GLY A 528 -23.36 31.64 2.10
C GLY A 528 -21.94 31.97 2.59
N LYS A 529 -21.07 30.97 2.84
CA LYS A 529 -19.66 31.21 3.18
C LYS A 529 -18.72 30.96 1.98
N ASP A 530 -17.62 31.70 1.93
CA ASP A 530 -16.61 31.55 0.88
C ASP A 530 -15.79 30.26 1.09
N PHE A 531 -15.53 29.52 0.01
CA PHE A 531 -14.81 28.25 0.09
C PHE A 531 -13.40 28.41 0.66
N CYS A 532 -12.68 29.44 0.25
CA CYS A 532 -11.30 29.66 0.67
C CYS A 532 -11.18 30.11 2.13
N SER A 533 -12.23 30.74 2.67
CA SER A 533 -12.33 31.08 4.10
C SER A 533 -12.40 29.85 5.02
N ILE A 534 -12.88 28.71 4.52
CA ILE A 534 -13.06 27.47 5.30
C ILE A 534 -11.96 26.44 5.01
N ASN A 535 -11.49 26.38 3.76
CA ASN A 535 -10.60 25.33 3.26
C ASN A 535 -9.16 25.78 3.00
N ASP A 536 -8.80 27.01 3.37
CA ASP A 536 -7.46 27.60 3.19
C ASP A 536 -6.86 27.28 1.80
N CYS A 537 -7.41 27.95 0.78
CA CYS A 537 -6.99 27.75 -0.60
C CYS A 537 -5.49 28.04 -0.85
N LYS A 538 -4.81 28.77 0.05
CA LYS A 538 -3.36 29.00 -0.09
C LYS A 538 -2.60 27.69 0.04
N LYS A 539 -3.01 26.81 0.95
CA LYS A 539 -2.42 25.48 1.13
C LYS A 539 -2.68 24.55 -0.06
N SER A 540 -3.75 24.76 -0.83
CA SER A 540 -4.00 24.02 -2.07
C SER A 540 -3.12 24.46 -3.23
N GLN A 541 -2.60 25.69 -3.18
CA GLN A 541 -1.74 26.29 -4.20
C GLN A 541 -0.26 25.97 -3.95
N ARG A 542 0.00 24.69 -3.68
CA ARG A 542 1.29 24.16 -3.29
C ARG A 542 2.09 23.65 -4.48
N VAL A 543 3.37 23.44 -4.24
CA VAL A 543 4.26 22.71 -5.13
C VAL A 543 4.90 21.58 -4.34
N ILE A 544 4.89 20.40 -4.94
CA ILE A 544 5.54 19.21 -4.38
C ILE A 544 6.74 18.88 -5.26
N ILE A 545 7.87 18.59 -4.63
CA ILE A 545 9.04 18.03 -5.27
C ILE A 545 9.13 16.59 -4.83
N ARG A 546 9.25 15.65 -5.77
CA ARG A 546 9.34 14.24 -5.45
C ARG A 546 10.34 13.53 -6.34
N PHE A 547 10.93 12.46 -5.84
CA PHE A 547 11.84 11.65 -6.62
C PHE A 547 11.22 10.30 -7.00
N GLY A 548 11.56 9.82 -8.18
CA GLY A 548 11.29 8.46 -8.64
C GLY A 548 12.54 7.62 -8.51
N MET A 549 12.37 6.34 -8.16
CA MET A 549 13.42 5.32 -8.29
C MET A 549 13.06 4.32 -9.39
N ASP A 550 14.06 3.79 -10.08
CA ASP A 550 13.90 2.66 -11.01
C ASP A 550 14.64 1.45 -10.46
N GLY A 551 13.89 0.43 -10.02
CA GLY A 551 14.42 -0.81 -9.47
C GLY A 551 15.12 -1.73 -10.48
N LYS A 552 15.27 -1.31 -11.74
CA LYS A 552 15.99 -2.05 -12.80
C LYS A 552 17.48 -1.71 -12.91
N LYS A 553 17.96 -0.62 -12.30
CA LYS A 553 19.36 -0.20 -12.35
C LYS A 553 20.17 -0.58 -11.13
#